data_AF-A0A8T1VPY0-F1
#
_entry.id   AF-A0A8T1VPY0-F1
#
_cell.length_a   1.000
_cell.length_b   1.000
_cell.length_c   1.000
_cell.angle_alpha   90.00
_cell.angle_beta   90.00
_cell.angle_gamma   90.00
#
_symmetry.space_group_name_H-M   'P 1'
#
loop_
_entity.id
_entity.type
_entity.pdbx_description
1 polymer ?
#
loop_
_entity_poly.entity_id
_entity_poly.type
_entity_poly.pdbx_seq_one_letter_code
_entity_poly.pdbx_strand_id
1 'polypeptide(L)'
;MTSRSRRAVLSLTTRFCLPHEGMTTLDYLSSGSAVLLQASSGSSAANSLSVVTCQHVACPWLFPQYFAATWDWLQFVNEDFVKHSLQLLAVDEAALKGPSDAVHKRPEVLLELPLAPQVHAHEERDLALLTLDAKSVKDWKQAAYTLGLEPLKLRKEECEEGEELFYSGHRQFTDGEEEGFQVPTAVGGHFVGRSKSGQEFAWSQELLEEGMCGGAVVGATGECVGIVEGIVPPNTLDSGDVEPPSHDREAHAAWQMRQALAGHVAFVPSADVRTFIEEPENLILTGMDLPPAM
;
A
#
# COMPACT_ATOMS: atom_id res chain seq x y z
N MET A 1 25.66 5.16 5.65
CA MET A 1 25.71 5.31 4.17
C MET A 1 24.40 4.85 3.51
N THR A 2 23.24 5.05 4.14
CA THR A 2 22.01 4.32 3.76
C THR A 2 20.88 5.18 3.18
N SER A 3 21.07 6.49 2.92
CA SER A 3 19.91 7.40 2.71
C SER A 3 19.59 7.82 1.27
N ARG A 4 20.23 7.27 0.22
CA ARG A 4 20.03 7.78 -1.16
C ARG A 4 19.52 6.77 -2.20
N SER A 5 19.53 5.48 -1.90
CA SER A 5 19.00 4.44 -2.81
C SER A 5 17.74 3.88 -2.18
N ARG A 6 16.72 3.57 -3.02
CA ARG A 6 15.41 2.95 -2.71
C ARG A 6 14.18 3.87 -2.73
N ARG A 7 14.07 4.82 -3.67
CA ARG A 7 12.72 5.38 -4.01
C ARG A 7 12.04 4.48 -5.03
N ALA A 8 11.62 3.31 -4.58
CA ALA A 8 10.80 2.39 -5.36
C ALA A 8 9.39 2.24 -4.79
N VAL A 9 9.11 2.89 -3.66
CA VAL A 9 7.76 3.06 -3.14
C VAL A 9 7.26 4.42 -3.57
N LEU A 10 6.11 4.45 -4.22
CA LEU A 10 5.44 5.64 -4.74
C LEU A 10 4.10 5.82 -4.02
N SER A 11 3.61 7.06 -4.02
CA SER A 11 2.27 7.38 -3.57
C SER A 11 1.29 6.85 -4.63
N LEU A 12 0.31 6.06 -4.22
CA LEU A 12 -0.80 5.66 -5.07
C LEU A 12 -1.97 6.58 -4.77
N THR A 13 -2.53 7.19 -5.81
CA THR A 13 -3.78 7.95 -5.71
C THR A 13 -4.83 7.30 -6.59
N THR A 14 -6.00 7.09 -6.01
CA THR A 14 -7.20 6.64 -6.72
C THR A 14 -8.19 7.80 -6.76
N ARG A 15 -8.73 8.06 -7.94
CA ARG A 15 -9.77 9.08 -8.16
C ARG A 15 -10.98 8.47 -8.82
N PHE A 16 -12.15 8.99 -8.54
CA PHE A 16 -13.43 8.46 -9.03
C PHE A 16 -14.33 9.55 -9.61
N CYS A 17 -15.35 9.16 -10.34
CA CYS A 17 -16.42 10.06 -10.77
C CYS A 17 -17.76 9.33 -10.68
N LEU A 18 -18.84 10.06 -10.36
CA LEU A 18 -20.22 9.56 -10.40
C LEU A 18 -21.02 10.38 -11.43
N PRO A 19 -20.91 10.09 -12.73
CA PRO A 19 -21.63 10.87 -13.75
C PRO A 19 -23.15 10.84 -13.58
N HIS A 20 -23.68 9.74 -13.04
CA HIS A 20 -25.12 9.60 -12.77
C HIS A 20 -25.63 10.50 -11.62
N GLU A 21 -24.73 10.92 -10.73
CA GLU A 21 -24.98 11.92 -9.68
C GLU A 21 -24.57 13.34 -10.10
N GLY A 22 -24.22 13.54 -11.38
CA GLY A 22 -23.89 14.86 -11.94
C GLY A 22 -22.43 15.28 -11.80
N MET A 23 -21.53 14.41 -11.36
CA MET A 23 -20.09 14.70 -11.38
C MET A 23 -19.58 14.80 -12.82
N THR A 24 -18.76 15.81 -13.10
CA THR A 24 -18.16 16.04 -14.44
C THR A 24 -16.64 15.96 -14.44
N THR A 25 -16.05 15.83 -13.25
CA THR A 25 -14.61 15.70 -13.04
C THR A 25 -14.35 14.54 -12.09
N LEU A 26 -13.11 14.03 -12.12
CA LEU A 26 -12.64 13.08 -11.14
C LEU A 26 -12.42 13.79 -9.80
N ASP A 27 -12.78 13.12 -8.71
CA ASP A 27 -12.55 13.54 -7.34
C ASP A 27 -11.69 12.51 -6.58
N TYR A 28 -11.10 12.92 -5.46
CA TYR A 28 -10.27 12.06 -4.63
C TYR A 28 -11.08 10.91 -4.02
N LEU A 29 -10.63 9.68 -4.21
CA LEU A 29 -11.23 8.51 -3.57
C LEU A 29 -10.39 8.02 -2.39
N SER A 30 -9.12 7.71 -2.65
CA SER A 30 -8.21 7.14 -1.67
C SER A 30 -6.77 7.39 -2.07
N SER A 31 -5.88 7.25 -1.09
CA SER A 31 -4.46 7.19 -1.34
C SER A 31 -3.78 6.20 -0.40
N GLY A 32 -2.66 5.66 -0.85
CA GLY A 32 -1.82 4.76 -0.08
C GLY A 32 -0.44 4.67 -0.71
N SER A 33 0.26 3.58 -0.43
CA SER A 33 1.58 3.34 -1.00
C SER A 33 1.51 2.23 -2.05
N ALA A 34 2.40 2.28 -3.03
CA ALA A 34 2.58 1.20 -3.99
C ALA A 34 4.07 0.99 -4.28
N VAL A 35 4.44 -0.27 -4.48
CA VAL A 35 5.82 -0.69 -4.71
C VAL A 35 6.03 -1.00 -6.18
N LEU A 36 7.06 -0.39 -6.76
CA LEU A 36 7.60 -0.77 -8.06
C LEU A 36 8.59 -1.92 -7.89
N LEU A 37 8.21 -3.08 -8.43
CA LEU A 37 9.00 -4.29 -8.39
C LEU A 37 9.58 -4.61 -9.78
N GLN A 38 10.84 -5.05 -9.79
CA GLN A 38 11.47 -5.61 -10.99
C GLN A 38 11.13 -7.10 -11.11
N ALA A 39 10.63 -7.52 -12.27
CA ALA A 39 10.40 -8.94 -12.54
C ALA A 39 11.70 -9.75 -12.41
N SER A 40 11.60 -10.92 -11.77
CA SER A 40 12.71 -11.86 -11.64
C SER A 40 13.06 -12.41 -13.04
N SER A 41 14.31 -12.24 -13.45
CA SER A 41 14.86 -12.61 -14.75
C SER A 41 14.58 -14.08 -15.10
N GLY A 42 13.55 -14.33 -15.92
CA GLY A 42 13.15 -15.65 -16.40
C GLY A 42 12.23 -15.60 -17.63
N SER A 43 11.40 -14.56 -17.77
CA SER A 43 10.66 -14.27 -18.99
C SER A 43 11.39 -13.24 -19.86
N SER A 44 11.13 -13.23 -21.16
CA SER A 44 11.62 -12.22 -22.12
C SER A 44 11.23 -10.77 -21.77
N ALA A 45 10.51 -10.56 -20.67
CA ALA A 45 10.17 -9.26 -20.09
C ALA A 45 11.16 -8.83 -19.00
N ALA A 46 12.48 -9.00 -19.17
CA ALA A 46 13.52 -8.54 -18.23
C ALA A 46 13.52 -7.01 -17.93
N ASN A 47 12.53 -6.28 -18.47
CA ASN A 47 12.26 -4.86 -18.28
C ASN A 47 10.82 -4.56 -17.84
N SER A 48 10.01 -5.55 -17.45
CA SER A 48 8.67 -5.32 -16.93
C SER A 48 8.72 -4.89 -15.47
N LEU A 49 8.03 -3.79 -15.19
CA LEU A 49 7.81 -3.29 -13.85
C LEU A 49 6.42 -3.72 -13.42
N SER A 50 6.33 -4.26 -12.21
CA SER A 50 5.06 -4.58 -11.57
C SER A 50 4.78 -3.52 -10.51
N VAL A 51 3.55 -3.00 -10.46
CA VAL A 51 3.09 -2.07 -9.42
C VAL A 51 2.25 -2.89 -8.45
N VAL A 52 2.69 -3.04 -7.20
CA VAL A 52 1.95 -3.81 -6.19
C VAL A 52 1.54 -2.91 -5.03
N THR A 53 0.31 -3.09 -4.54
CA THR A 53 -0.26 -2.40 -3.37
C THR A 53 -1.30 -3.30 -2.71
N CYS A 54 -2.04 -2.78 -1.74
CA CYS A 54 -3.21 -3.44 -1.16
C CYS A 54 -4.46 -3.27 -2.03
N GLN A 55 -5.38 -4.24 -1.98
CA GLN A 55 -6.67 -4.11 -2.65
C GLN A 55 -7.52 -3.03 -2.03
N HIS A 56 -7.56 -2.91 -0.69
CA HIS A 56 -8.38 -1.88 -0.05
C HIS A 56 -7.89 -0.45 -0.39
N VAL A 57 -6.63 -0.29 -0.80
CA VAL A 57 -6.09 0.99 -1.27
C VAL A 57 -6.48 1.24 -2.73
N ALA A 58 -6.28 0.25 -3.61
CA ALA A 58 -6.57 0.39 -5.05
C ALA A 58 -8.07 0.36 -5.36
N CYS A 59 -8.83 -0.47 -4.65
CA CYS A 59 -10.24 -0.79 -4.90
C CYS A 59 -11.10 -0.65 -3.63
N PRO A 60 -11.11 0.51 -2.94
CA PRO A 60 -11.78 0.66 -1.65
C PRO A 60 -13.29 0.37 -1.70
N TRP A 61 -13.94 0.51 -2.86
CA TRP A 61 -15.36 0.20 -3.06
C TRP A 61 -15.68 -1.29 -2.92
N LEU A 62 -14.68 -2.19 -3.02
CA LEU A 62 -14.85 -3.61 -2.74
C LEU A 62 -14.87 -3.93 -1.23
N PHE A 63 -14.52 -2.95 -0.39
CA PHE A 63 -14.42 -3.08 1.06
C PHE A 63 -15.40 -2.13 1.79
N PRO A 64 -16.69 -2.06 1.40
CA PRO A 64 -17.60 -1.05 1.94
C PRO A 64 -17.79 -1.19 3.45
N GLN A 65 -17.68 -2.40 4.01
CA GLN A 65 -17.78 -2.62 5.46
C GLN A 65 -16.59 -2.04 6.23
N TYR A 66 -15.39 -2.07 5.63
CA TYR A 66 -14.20 -1.49 6.23
C TYR A 66 -14.34 0.02 6.41
N PHE A 67 -15.05 0.66 5.48
CA PHE A 67 -15.25 2.11 5.45
C PHE A 67 -16.65 2.56 5.88
N ALA A 68 -17.54 1.65 6.29
CA ALA A 68 -18.98 1.92 6.47
C ALA A 68 -19.28 3.01 7.51
N ALA A 69 -18.41 3.21 8.49
CA ALA A 69 -18.56 4.24 9.50
C ALA A 69 -18.33 5.66 8.95
N THR A 70 -17.57 5.79 7.86
CA THR A 70 -17.09 7.07 7.33
C THR A 70 -17.62 7.36 5.93
N TRP A 71 -17.73 6.35 5.07
CA TRP A 71 -18.02 6.48 3.65
C TRP A 71 -19.11 5.50 3.19
N ASP A 72 -20.33 5.67 3.69
CA ASP A 72 -21.51 4.90 3.26
C ASP A 72 -21.83 5.05 1.76
N TRP A 73 -21.38 6.14 1.15
CA TRP A 73 -21.51 6.42 -0.28
C TRP A 73 -20.58 5.60 -1.18
N LEU A 74 -19.55 4.91 -0.63
CA LEU A 74 -18.62 4.11 -1.44
C LEU A 74 -19.32 3.05 -2.30
N GLN A 75 -20.48 2.56 -1.86
CA GLN A 75 -21.29 1.60 -2.60
C GLN A 75 -21.80 2.12 -3.97
N PHE A 76 -21.75 3.43 -4.19
CA PHE A 76 -22.15 4.04 -5.46
C PHE A 76 -20.98 4.21 -6.44
N VAL A 77 -19.74 4.00 -5.99
CA VAL A 77 -18.56 4.05 -6.85
C VAL A 77 -18.59 2.86 -7.80
N ASN A 78 -18.56 3.17 -9.10
CA ASN A 78 -18.42 2.19 -10.17
C ASN A 78 -16.97 2.23 -10.67
N GLU A 79 -16.33 1.05 -10.76
CA GLU A 79 -14.99 0.85 -11.30
C GLU A 79 -14.77 1.50 -12.68
N ASP A 80 -15.81 1.56 -13.51
CA ASP A 80 -15.82 2.22 -14.81
C ASP A 80 -15.43 3.70 -14.73
N PHE A 81 -15.55 4.35 -13.59
CA PHE A 81 -15.22 5.78 -13.45
C PHE A 81 -14.06 6.01 -12.48
N VAL A 82 -13.25 4.98 -12.24
CA VAL A 82 -12.08 5.05 -11.39
C VAL A 82 -10.80 5.15 -12.22
N LYS A 83 -9.86 6.00 -11.78
CA LYS A 83 -8.51 6.09 -12.33
C LYS A 83 -7.46 6.04 -11.23
N HIS A 84 -6.32 5.45 -11.56
CA HIS A 84 -5.18 5.36 -10.65
C HIS A 84 -3.96 6.07 -11.23
N SER A 85 -3.16 6.64 -10.35
CA SER A 85 -1.87 7.27 -10.70
C SER A 85 -0.86 7.03 -9.59
N LEU A 86 0.41 6.86 -9.97
CA LEU A 86 1.51 6.88 -9.02
C LEU A 86 2.17 8.26 -9.00
N GLN A 87 2.55 8.72 -7.82
CA GLN A 87 3.28 9.96 -7.63
C GLN A 87 4.63 9.70 -6.98
N LEU A 88 5.68 10.20 -7.61
CA LEU A 88 7.01 10.33 -6.99
C LEU A 88 7.06 11.68 -6.28
N LEU A 89 7.08 11.65 -4.96
CA LEU A 89 7.11 12.85 -4.15
C LEU A 89 8.54 13.25 -3.78
N ALA A 90 8.78 14.55 -3.69
CA ALA A 90 10.01 15.09 -3.12
C ALA A 90 10.10 14.69 -1.65
N VAL A 91 11.32 14.39 -1.21
CA VAL A 91 11.58 14.00 0.16
C VAL A 91 12.25 15.18 0.84
N ASP A 92 11.60 15.70 1.89
CA ASP A 92 12.28 16.56 2.85
C ASP A 92 12.96 15.66 3.89
N GLU A 93 14.30 15.63 3.91
CA GLU A 93 15.04 14.82 4.89
C GLU A 93 14.75 15.24 6.34
N ALA A 94 14.25 16.45 6.58
CA ALA A 94 13.79 16.88 7.90
C ALA A 94 12.42 16.25 8.26
N ALA A 95 11.54 16.04 7.27
CA ALA A 95 10.25 15.38 7.46
C ALA A 95 10.40 13.87 7.73
N LEU A 96 11.45 13.22 7.20
CA LEU A 96 11.77 11.81 7.47
C LEU A 96 12.21 11.50 8.91
N LYS A 97 12.54 12.53 9.71
CA LYS A 97 13.08 12.38 11.07
C LYS A 97 12.23 13.07 12.14
N GLY A 98 11.12 13.70 11.74
CA GLY A 98 10.25 14.43 12.65
C GLY A 98 9.25 13.49 13.35
N PRO A 99 8.87 13.77 14.61
CA PRO A 99 7.68 13.15 15.20
C PRO A 99 6.42 13.52 14.38
N SER A 100 5.38 12.68 14.46
CA SER A 100 4.08 12.86 13.77
C SER A 100 3.45 14.26 13.97
N ASP A 101 3.79 14.94 15.07
CA ASP A 101 3.30 16.28 15.42
C ASP A 101 4.03 17.46 14.74
N ALA A 102 4.98 17.20 13.83
CA ALA A 102 5.66 18.28 13.10
C ALA A 102 4.73 18.91 12.05
N VAL A 103 4.84 20.22 11.82
CA VAL A 103 4.12 20.88 10.72
C VAL A 103 4.74 20.41 9.40
N HIS A 104 4.11 19.44 8.76
CA HIS A 104 4.51 18.94 7.45
C HIS A 104 4.02 19.90 6.37
N LYS A 105 4.87 20.13 5.36
CA LYS A 105 4.48 20.83 4.13
C LYS A 105 4.15 19.80 3.06
N ARG A 106 3.16 20.12 2.22
CA ARG A 106 2.82 19.32 1.04
C ARG A 106 4.08 19.11 0.18
N PRO A 107 4.50 17.85 -0.06
CA PRO A 107 5.65 17.58 -0.91
C PRO A 107 5.42 18.02 -2.35
N GLU A 108 6.49 18.44 -3.01
CA GLU A 108 6.48 18.65 -4.46
C GLU A 108 6.31 17.30 -5.17
N VAL A 109 5.38 17.24 -6.12
CA VAL A 109 5.23 16.08 -7.02
C VAL A 109 6.30 16.18 -8.10
N LEU A 110 7.31 15.31 -8.03
CA LEU A 110 8.41 15.25 -8.99
C LEU A 110 8.01 14.56 -10.30
N LEU A 111 7.09 13.59 -10.19
CA LEU A 111 6.58 12.83 -11.33
C LEU A 111 5.20 12.27 -10.99
N GLU A 112 4.29 12.32 -11.95
CA GLU A 112 3.00 11.63 -11.90
C GLU A 112 2.91 10.65 -13.07
N LEU A 113 2.50 9.42 -12.76
CA LEU A 113 2.50 8.28 -13.66
C LEU A 113 1.09 7.69 -13.70
N PRO A 114 0.28 8.02 -14.71
CA PRO A 114 -0.99 7.34 -14.95
C PRO A 114 -0.78 5.83 -15.07
N LEU A 115 -1.69 5.08 -14.44
CA LEU A 115 -1.75 3.63 -14.53
C LEU A 115 -2.74 3.19 -15.61
N ALA A 116 -2.52 2.00 -16.14
CA ALA A 116 -3.46 1.37 -17.05
C ALA A 116 -4.84 1.18 -16.37
N PRO A 117 -5.93 1.24 -17.14
CA PRO A 117 -7.32 1.11 -16.67
C PRO A 117 -7.68 -0.34 -16.29
N GLN A 118 -6.85 -0.96 -15.45
CA GLN A 118 -7.03 -2.33 -15.00
C GLN A 118 -6.33 -2.56 -13.66
N VAL A 119 -6.95 -3.40 -12.84
CA VAL A 119 -6.40 -3.90 -11.58
C VAL A 119 -6.60 -5.41 -11.54
N HIS A 120 -5.55 -6.15 -11.20
CA HIS A 120 -5.69 -7.55 -10.82
C HIS A 120 -5.79 -7.62 -9.30
N ALA A 121 -6.79 -8.32 -8.78
CA ALA A 121 -7.02 -8.50 -7.36
C ALA A 121 -6.76 -9.96 -6.96
N HIS A 122 -6.03 -10.16 -5.87
CA HIS A 122 -5.78 -11.49 -5.34
C HIS A 122 -7.05 -12.06 -4.65
N GLU A 123 -7.34 -13.36 -4.76
CA GLU A 123 -8.57 -13.91 -4.17
C GLU A 123 -8.61 -13.87 -2.64
N GLU A 124 -7.50 -14.30 -2.00
CA GLU A 124 -7.48 -14.53 -0.55
C GLU A 124 -6.69 -13.49 0.27
N ARG A 125 -5.80 -12.72 -0.37
CA ARG A 125 -4.91 -11.77 0.29
C ARG A 125 -5.19 -10.37 -0.19
N ASP A 126 -4.99 -9.38 0.67
CA ASP A 126 -5.16 -7.98 0.32
C ASP A 126 -3.98 -7.46 -0.53
N LEU A 127 -3.86 -7.98 -1.75
CA LEU A 127 -2.92 -7.59 -2.78
C LEU A 127 -3.62 -7.19 -4.08
N ALA A 128 -3.18 -6.07 -4.65
CA ALA A 128 -3.56 -5.61 -5.97
C ALA A 128 -2.32 -5.40 -6.85
N LEU A 129 -2.42 -5.82 -8.11
CA LEU A 129 -1.40 -5.65 -9.13
C LEU A 129 -1.91 -4.68 -10.20
N LEU A 130 -1.17 -3.60 -10.39
CA LEU A 130 -1.45 -2.56 -11.38
C LEU A 130 -0.30 -2.51 -12.39
N THR A 131 -0.57 -1.87 -13.54
CA THR A 131 0.39 -1.76 -14.64
C THR A 131 0.59 -0.31 -15.03
N LEU A 132 1.83 0.12 -15.18
CA LEU A 132 2.16 1.41 -15.80
C LEU A 132 1.79 1.37 -17.28
N ASP A 133 1.18 2.43 -17.81
CA ASP A 133 1.01 2.55 -19.26
C ASP A 133 2.37 2.69 -19.98
N ALA A 134 2.39 2.51 -21.30
CA ALA A 134 3.64 2.52 -22.08
C ALA A 134 4.39 3.87 -22.05
N LYS A 135 3.69 4.99 -21.85
CA LYS A 135 4.29 6.32 -21.69
C LYS A 135 4.88 6.45 -20.28
N SER A 136 4.11 6.09 -19.25
CA SER A 136 4.52 6.09 -17.84
C SER A 136 5.74 5.21 -17.59
N VAL A 137 5.89 4.07 -18.29
CA VAL A 137 7.12 3.26 -18.23
C VAL A 137 8.35 4.04 -18.72
N LYS A 138 8.22 4.82 -19.79
CA LYS A 138 9.32 5.63 -20.33
C LYS A 138 9.66 6.79 -19.40
N ASP A 139 8.63 7.48 -18.90
CA ASP A 139 8.76 8.61 -17.99
C ASP A 139 9.43 8.16 -16.67
N TRP A 140 9.01 7.01 -16.14
CA TRP A 140 9.67 6.38 -14.99
C TRP A 140 11.14 6.06 -15.27
N LYS A 141 11.46 5.40 -16.40
CA LYS A 141 12.85 5.06 -16.73
C LYS A 141 13.75 6.30 -16.83
N GLN A 142 13.23 7.37 -17.40
CA GLN A 142 13.96 8.64 -17.48
C GLN A 142 14.18 9.24 -16.08
N ALA A 143 13.14 9.29 -15.25
CA ALA A 143 13.25 9.79 -13.88
C ALA A 143 14.19 8.93 -13.04
N ALA A 144 14.09 7.61 -13.14
CA ALA A 144 14.95 6.65 -12.47
C ALA A 144 16.42 6.85 -12.84
N TYR A 145 16.71 7.04 -14.14
CA TYR A 145 18.07 7.37 -14.59
C TYR A 145 18.56 8.72 -14.03
N THR A 146 17.74 9.78 -14.14
CA THR A 146 18.13 11.13 -13.73
C THR A 146 18.33 11.25 -12.21
N LEU A 147 17.49 10.58 -11.43
CA LEU A 147 17.45 10.69 -9.98
C LEU A 147 18.18 9.53 -9.26
N GLY A 148 18.70 8.55 -10.01
CA GLY A 148 19.38 7.38 -9.46
C GLY A 148 18.45 6.45 -8.69
N LEU A 149 17.23 6.23 -9.20
CA LEU A 149 16.23 5.35 -8.59
C LEU A 149 16.29 3.96 -9.20
N GLU A 150 16.00 2.96 -8.39
CA GLU A 150 15.92 1.57 -8.82
C GLU A 150 14.68 0.92 -8.21
N PRO A 151 13.88 0.16 -8.99
CA PRO A 151 12.81 -0.68 -8.46
C PRO A 151 13.33 -1.68 -7.42
N LEU A 152 12.47 -2.10 -6.49
CA LEU A 152 12.83 -3.15 -5.53
C LEU A 152 12.83 -4.52 -6.20
N LYS A 153 13.63 -5.43 -5.65
CA LYS A 153 13.62 -6.86 -5.99
C LYS A 153 13.01 -7.62 -4.84
N LEU A 154 12.17 -8.60 -5.17
CA LEU A 154 11.60 -9.50 -4.17
C LEU A 154 12.67 -10.46 -3.66
N ARG A 155 12.83 -10.52 -2.35
CA ARG A 155 13.69 -11.51 -1.69
C ARG A 155 13.14 -12.92 -1.92
N LYS A 156 14.02 -13.91 -2.07
CA LYS A 156 13.62 -15.31 -2.25
C LYS A 156 13.46 -16.05 -0.94
N GLU A 157 14.29 -15.71 0.03
CA GLU A 157 14.37 -16.30 1.34
C GLU A 157 13.31 -15.70 2.28
N GLU A 158 12.83 -16.53 3.21
CA GLU A 158 11.88 -16.14 4.24
C GLU A 158 12.54 -15.24 5.31
N CYS A 159 11.72 -14.50 6.06
CA CYS A 159 12.20 -13.72 7.20
C CYS A 159 12.57 -14.63 8.39
N GLU A 160 13.63 -14.26 9.11
CA GLU A 160 14.01 -14.91 10.36
C GLU A 160 13.56 -14.07 11.56
N GLU A 161 13.17 -14.72 12.66
CA GLU A 161 12.73 -14.02 13.88
C GLU A 161 13.82 -13.06 14.38
N GLY A 162 13.44 -11.81 14.64
CA GLY A 162 14.36 -10.75 15.04
C GLY A 162 15.13 -10.09 13.89
N GLU A 163 14.90 -10.49 12.64
CA GLU A 163 15.51 -9.83 11.47
C GLU A 163 15.10 -8.35 11.41
N GLU A 164 16.07 -7.44 11.21
CA GLU A 164 15.81 -6.01 11.04
C GLU A 164 15.05 -5.72 9.74
N LEU A 165 13.95 -4.99 9.89
CA LEU A 165 13.07 -4.60 8.79
C LEU A 165 12.89 -3.07 8.75
N PHE A 166 12.62 -2.56 7.55
CA PHE A 166 12.24 -1.18 7.31
C PHE A 166 10.92 -1.14 6.53
N TYR A 167 9.93 -0.44 7.05
CA TYR A 167 8.62 -0.24 6.41
C TYR A 167 8.66 1.08 5.66
N SER A 168 8.68 1.02 4.33
CA SER A 168 8.74 2.20 3.46
C SER A 168 7.39 2.43 2.80
N GLY A 169 6.85 3.64 2.95
CA GLY A 169 5.52 4.00 2.47
C GLY A 169 5.32 5.51 2.50
N HIS A 170 4.07 5.92 2.66
CA HIS A 170 3.66 7.31 2.75
C HIS A 170 2.72 7.46 3.94
N ARG A 171 2.85 8.57 4.69
CA ARG A 171 1.87 8.96 5.71
C ARG A 171 0.88 9.93 5.10
N GLN A 172 -0.40 9.72 5.35
CA GLN A 172 -1.48 10.62 4.94
C GLN A 172 -1.66 11.72 5.98
N PHE A 173 -1.64 12.98 5.54
CA PHE A 173 -1.96 14.15 6.36
C PHE A 173 -3.22 14.83 5.84
N THR A 174 -4.19 15.05 6.72
CA THR A 174 -5.39 15.84 6.40
C THR A 174 -5.12 17.33 6.60
N ASP A 175 -5.42 18.14 5.59
CA ASP A 175 -5.27 19.61 5.66
C ASP A 175 -6.65 20.28 5.75
N GLY A 176 -7.40 19.95 6.80
CA GLY A 176 -8.72 20.55 7.07
C GLY A 176 -9.72 20.37 5.92
N GLU A 177 -10.00 21.46 5.20
CA GLU A 177 -10.97 21.52 4.08
C GLU A 177 -10.37 21.12 2.72
N GLU A 178 -9.04 20.97 2.60
CA GLU A 178 -8.38 20.56 1.35
C GLU A 178 -8.16 19.04 1.26
N GLU A 179 -8.00 18.55 0.01
CA GLU A 179 -7.49 17.20 -0.27
C GLU A 179 -6.18 17.00 0.53
N GLY A 180 -6.19 16.02 1.43
CA GLY A 180 -5.01 15.68 2.22
C GLY A 180 -3.82 15.31 1.34
N PHE A 181 -2.62 15.35 1.91
CA PHE A 181 -1.39 15.06 1.16
C PHE A 181 -0.59 13.94 1.80
N GLN A 182 0.20 13.26 0.97
CA GLN A 182 1.08 12.17 1.39
C GLN A 182 2.52 12.64 1.58
N VAL A 183 3.20 12.12 2.60
CA VAL A 183 4.63 12.35 2.83
C VAL A 183 5.38 11.02 2.85
N PRO A 184 6.41 10.82 2.00
CA PRO A 184 7.23 9.63 2.05
C PRO A 184 7.82 9.41 3.43
N THR A 185 7.69 8.18 3.94
CA THR A 185 8.13 7.82 5.30
C THR A 185 8.76 6.44 5.33
N ALA A 186 9.70 6.24 6.26
CA ALA A 186 10.27 4.95 6.58
C ALA A 186 10.32 4.74 8.10
N VAL A 187 9.85 3.59 8.56
CA VAL A 187 9.83 3.21 9.99
C VAL A 187 10.68 1.96 10.18
N GLY A 188 11.55 1.95 11.19
CA GLY A 188 12.35 0.77 11.54
C GLY A 188 11.56 -0.25 12.35
N GLY A 189 11.97 -1.50 12.30
CA GLY A 189 11.33 -2.59 13.05
C GLY A 189 12.09 -3.91 12.97
N HIS A 190 11.42 -4.98 13.38
CA HIS A 190 11.96 -6.33 13.23
C HIS A 190 10.86 -7.37 13.05
N PHE A 191 11.17 -8.44 12.33
CA PHE A 191 10.26 -9.56 12.13
C PHE A 191 9.97 -10.28 13.44
N VAL A 192 8.71 -10.61 13.69
CA VAL A 192 8.26 -11.27 14.92
C VAL A 192 7.86 -12.72 14.65
N GLY A 193 7.18 -13.00 13.54
CA GLY A 193 6.82 -14.37 13.21
C GLY A 193 5.69 -14.49 12.19
N ARG A 194 5.23 -15.72 12.01
CA ARG A 194 4.24 -16.09 10.99
C ARG A 194 3.07 -16.86 11.62
N SER A 195 1.84 -16.57 11.19
CA SER A 195 0.67 -17.39 11.54
C SER A 195 0.69 -18.72 10.81
N LYS A 196 -0.18 -19.64 11.24
CA LYS A 196 -0.42 -20.90 10.49
C LYS A 196 -1.00 -20.68 9.10
N SER A 197 -1.66 -19.54 8.85
CA SER A 197 -2.23 -19.18 7.54
C SER A 197 -1.24 -18.46 6.62
N GLY A 198 0.02 -18.28 7.06
CA GLY A 198 1.04 -17.60 6.25
C GLY A 198 1.05 -16.07 6.38
N GLN A 199 0.25 -15.48 7.28
CA GLN A 199 0.35 -14.06 7.58
C GLN A 199 1.64 -13.77 8.35
N GLU A 200 2.40 -12.79 7.89
CA GLU A 200 3.63 -12.37 8.56
C GLU A 200 3.39 -11.13 9.42
N PHE A 201 4.01 -11.13 10.60
CA PHE A 201 3.91 -10.07 11.59
C PHE A 201 5.29 -9.54 11.96
N ALA A 202 5.35 -8.23 12.13
CA ALA A 202 6.57 -7.57 12.54
C ALA A 202 6.26 -6.43 13.52
N TRP A 203 7.20 -6.17 14.41
CA TRP A 203 7.13 -5.04 15.33
C TRP A 203 7.73 -3.81 14.65
N SER A 204 7.15 -2.63 14.90
CA SER A 204 7.65 -1.35 14.40
C SER A 204 7.93 -0.39 15.54
N GLN A 205 8.94 0.48 15.35
CA GLN A 205 9.33 1.50 16.33
C GLN A 205 8.22 2.50 16.64
N GLU A 206 7.34 2.71 15.67
CA GLU A 206 6.15 3.55 15.74
C GLU A 206 4.98 2.78 15.13
N LEU A 207 3.75 3.09 15.55
CA LEU A 207 2.57 2.56 14.89
C LEU A 207 2.54 3.07 13.45
N LEU A 208 2.31 2.19 12.47
CA LEU A 208 2.14 2.63 11.09
C LEU A 208 0.80 3.34 10.94
N GLU A 209 0.83 4.50 10.28
CA GLU A 209 -0.32 5.38 10.10
C GLU A 209 -1.01 5.14 8.74
N GLU A 210 -2.16 5.79 8.55
CA GLU A 210 -2.87 5.79 7.27
C GLU A 210 -1.96 6.22 6.12
N GLY A 211 -2.14 5.58 4.96
CA GLY A 211 -1.31 5.77 3.77
C GLY A 211 -0.14 4.78 3.64
N MET A 212 0.27 4.13 4.74
CA MET A 212 1.40 3.19 4.73
C MET A 212 1.04 1.82 4.11
N CYS A 213 -0.25 1.47 4.09
CA CYS A 213 -0.74 0.25 3.44
C CYS A 213 -0.35 0.23 1.95
N GLY A 214 0.02 -0.95 1.45
CA GLY A 214 0.61 -1.15 0.13
C GLY A 214 2.09 -0.75 0.03
N GLY A 215 2.71 -0.29 1.13
CA GLY A 215 4.13 0.04 1.20
C GLY A 215 5.03 -1.21 1.19
N ALA A 216 6.33 -1.00 1.02
CA ALA A 216 7.30 -2.10 1.03
C ALA A 216 7.77 -2.42 2.44
N VAL A 217 7.85 -3.70 2.76
CA VAL A 217 8.69 -4.22 3.85
C VAL A 217 10.05 -4.56 3.25
N VAL A 218 11.11 -3.95 3.78
CA VAL A 218 12.46 -4.02 3.22
C VAL A 218 13.42 -4.60 4.25
N GLY A 219 14.13 -5.66 3.87
CA GLY A 219 15.14 -6.29 4.74
C GLY A 219 16.43 -5.48 4.80
N ALA A 220 17.35 -5.89 5.66
CA ALA A 220 18.66 -5.24 5.83
C ALA A 220 19.48 -5.16 4.52
N THR A 221 19.35 -6.15 3.63
CA THR A 221 20.01 -6.20 2.31
C THR A 221 19.41 -5.23 1.29
N GLY A 222 18.17 -4.78 1.51
CA GLY A 222 17.44 -3.89 0.60
C GLY A 222 16.48 -4.51 -0.36
N GLU A 223 16.31 -5.81 -0.26
CA GLU A 223 15.29 -6.52 -0.99
C GLU A 223 13.94 -6.33 -0.30
N CYS A 224 12.88 -6.32 -1.10
CA CYS A 224 11.51 -6.31 -0.62
C CYS A 224 11.17 -7.70 -0.11
N VAL A 225 10.87 -7.81 1.18
CA VAL A 225 10.52 -9.06 1.85
C VAL A 225 9.01 -9.26 1.93
N GLY A 226 8.24 -8.22 1.64
CA GLY A 226 6.78 -8.25 1.57
C GLY A 226 6.15 -6.88 1.37
N ILE A 227 4.82 -6.84 1.41
CA ILE A 227 3.99 -5.63 1.23
C ILE A 227 3.18 -5.40 2.50
N VAL A 228 3.25 -4.17 3.04
CA VAL A 228 2.50 -3.77 4.24
C VAL A 228 1.02 -3.87 3.94
N GLU A 229 0.32 -4.72 4.69
CA GLU A 229 -1.13 -4.92 4.58
C GLU A 229 -1.86 -3.95 5.51
N GLY A 230 -1.35 -3.81 6.73
CA GLY A 230 -1.89 -2.89 7.72
C GLY A 230 -1.27 -3.12 9.10
N ILE A 231 -1.95 -2.65 10.12
CA ILE A 231 -1.62 -2.90 11.52
C ILE A 231 -2.69 -3.76 12.16
N VAL A 232 -2.29 -4.64 13.08
CA VAL A 232 -3.26 -5.31 13.95
C VAL A 232 -3.87 -4.24 14.84
N PRO A 233 -5.20 -4.01 14.81
CA PRO A 233 -5.82 -2.91 15.53
C PRO A 233 -5.46 -2.94 17.02
N PRO A 234 -5.06 -1.81 17.63
CA PRO A 234 -4.87 -1.76 19.06
C PRO A 234 -6.22 -1.96 19.75
N ASN A 235 -6.22 -2.67 20.87
CA ASN A 235 -7.42 -2.83 21.68
C ASN A 235 -7.82 -1.49 22.29
N THR A 236 -8.72 -0.78 21.62
CA THR A 236 -9.43 0.35 22.23
C THR A 236 -10.58 -0.18 23.06
N LEU A 237 -10.90 0.52 24.15
CA LEU A 237 -11.98 0.15 25.08
C LEU A 237 -13.36 0.01 24.40
N ASP A 238 -13.53 0.58 23.20
CA ASP A 238 -14.77 0.58 22.42
C ASP A 238 -14.83 -0.50 21.32
N SER A 239 -13.77 -1.31 21.14
CA SER A 239 -13.65 -2.25 20.01
C SER A 239 -14.53 -3.51 20.11
N GLY A 240 -15.28 -3.69 21.20
CA GLY A 240 -16.13 -4.87 21.38
C GLY A 240 -15.36 -6.20 21.52
N ASP A 241 -14.02 -6.19 21.55
CA ASP A 241 -13.17 -7.38 21.74
C ASP A 241 -13.13 -7.79 23.23
N VAL A 242 -14.30 -8.18 23.74
CA VAL A 242 -14.51 -8.61 25.12
C VAL A 242 -13.78 -9.94 25.34
N GLU A 243 -13.02 -10.02 26.44
CA GLU A 243 -12.34 -11.24 26.85
C GLU A 243 -13.33 -12.42 26.90
N PRO A 244 -13.12 -13.48 26.10
CA PRO A 244 -14.02 -14.61 26.08
C PRO A 244 -13.90 -15.41 27.39
N PRO A 245 -14.97 -16.11 27.81
CA PRO A 245 -14.97 -16.88 29.03
C PRO A 245 -13.81 -17.89 29.07
N SER A 246 -13.10 -17.96 30.20
CA SER A 246 -11.88 -18.78 30.36
C SER A 246 -12.07 -20.30 30.16
N HIS A 247 -13.31 -20.78 30.10
CA HIS A 247 -13.63 -22.18 29.79
C HIS A 247 -13.57 -22.47 28.28
N ASP A 248 -13.71 -21.46 27.43
CA ASP A 248 -13.46 -21.58 25.99
C ASP A 248 -11.97 -21.29 25.71
N ARG A 249 -11.16 -22.34 25.85
CA ARG A 249 -9.70 -22.23 25.71
C ARG A 249 -9.26 -21.74 24.34
N GLU A 250 -9.99 -22.09 23.29
CA GLU A 250 -9.63 -21.73 21.92
C GLU A 250 -9.92 -20.24 21.67
N ALA A 251 -11.11 -19.78 22.03
CA ALA A 251 -11.46 -18.37 21.95
C ALA A 251 -10.51 -17.51 22.81
N HIS A 252 -10.18 -17.98 24.02
CA HIS A 252 -9.28 -17.28 24.93
C HIS A 252 -7.84 -17.23 24.41
N ALA A 253 -7.32 -18.30 23.82
CA ALA A 253 -6.00 -18.30 23.18
C ALA A 253 -5.95 -17.37 21.97
N ALA A 254 -6.99 -17.36 21.14
CA ALA A 254 -7.09 -16.45 19.99
C ALA A 254 -7.15 -14.98 20.44
N TRP A 255 -7.92 -14.68 21.49
CA TRP A 255 -7.97 -13.35 22.10
C TRP A 255 -6.59 -12.93 22.63
N GLN A 256 -5.92 -13.79 23.42
CA GLN A 256 -4.56 -13.51 23.92
C GLN A 256 -3.55 -13.25 22.79
N MET A 257 -3.64 -14.02 21.69
CA MET A 257 -2.79 -13.81 20.52
C MET A 257 -3.06 -12.46 19.85
N ARG A 258 -4.32 -12.04 19.70
CA ARG A 258 -4.67 -10.70 19.22
C ARG A 258 -4.13 -9.62 20.14
N GLN A 259 -4.24 -9.78 21.46
CA GLN A 259 -3.66 -8.85 22.43
C GLN A 259 -2.14 -8.73 22.27
N ALA A 260 -1.45 -9.86 22.09
CA ALA A 260 0.00 -9.88 21.93
C ALA A 260 0.48 -9.24 20.61
N LEU A 261 -0.34 -9.37 19.55
CA LEU A 261 -0.03 -8.81 18.23
C LEU A 261 -0.55 -7.39 18.02
N ALA A 262 -1.32 -6.83 18.95
CA ALA A 262 -1.84 -5.46 18.83
C ALA A 262 -0.73 -4.45 18.50
N GLY A 263 -0.97 -3.62 17.48
CA GLY A 263 -0.01 -2.63 16.97
C GLY A 263 1.13 -3.20 16.12
N HIS A 264 1.22 -4.52 15.92
CA HIS A 264 2.18 -5.11 14.99
C HIS A 264 1.76 -4.86 13.55
N VAL A 265 2.75 -4.75 12.67
CA VAL A 265 2.57 -4.68 11.23
C VAL A 265 2.23 -6.06 10.71
N ALA A 266 1.10 -6.19 10.02
CA ALA A 266 0.76 -7.35 9.22
C ALA A 266 1.22 -7.09 7.79
N PHE A 267 1.89 -8.05 7.17
CA PHE A 267 2.35 -7.91 5.78
C PHE A 267 2.27 -9.21 5.00
N VAL A 268 2.09 -9.07 3.68
CA VAL A 268 2.05 -10.19 2.75
C VAL A 268 3.48 -10.53 2.32
N PRO A 269 3.95 -11.77 2.51
CA PRO A 269 5.34 -12.13 2.25
C PRO A 269 5.67 -12.11 0.75
N SER A 270 6.95 -11.85 0.46
CA SER A 270 7.49 -11.77 -0.92
C SER A 270 7.26 -13.02 -1.76
N ALA A 271 7.12 -14.19 -1.15
CA ALA A 271 6.76 -15.43 -1.83
C ALA A 271 5.36 -15.34 -2.46
N ASP A 272 4.36 -14.93 -1.68
CA ASP A 272 2.98 -14.78 -2.13
C ASP A 272 2.87 -13.67 -3.17
N VAL A 273 3.56 -12.54 -2.96
CA VAL A 273 3.63 -11.43 -3.91
C VAL A 273 4.21 -11.88 -5.25
N ARG A 274 5.26 -12.71 -5.23
CA ARG A 274 5.86 -13.26 -6.46
C ARG A 274 4.88 -14.15 -7.20
N THR A 275 4.26 -15.09 -6.51
CA THR A 275 3.25 -16.00 -7.09
C THR A 275 2.15 -15.20 -7.77
N PHE A 276 1.64 -14.16 -7.10
CA PHE A 276 0.58 -13.31 -7.65
C PHE A 276 1.02 -12.50 -8.88
N ILE A 277 2.27 -12.04 -8.94
CA ILE A 277 2.79 -11.36 -10.15
C ILE A 277 2.92 -12.33 -11.32
N GLU A 278 3.33 -13.57 -11.06
CA GLU A 278 3.52 -14.61 -12.07
C GLU A 278 2.18 -15.15 -12.60
N GLU A 279 1.18 -15.23 -11.73
CA GLU A 279 -0.15 -15.77 -11.99
C GLU A 279 -1.23 -14.79 -11.49
N PRO A 280 -1.43 -13.64 -12.15
CA PRO A 280 -2.39 -12.65 -11.69
C PRO A 280 -3.83 -13.11 -11.95
N GLU A 281 -4.64 -12.99 -10.90
CA GLU A 281 -6.05 -13.40 -10.90
C GLU A 281 -6.99 -12.17 -10.97
N ASN A 282 -8.30 -12.42 -10.95
CA ASN A 282 -9.41 -11.45 -10.94
C ASN A 282 -9.11 -10.07 -11.55
N LEU A 283 -9.23 -10.02 -12.88
CA LEU A 283 -9.13 -8.77 -13.61
C LEU A 283 -10.37 -7.90 -13.37
N ILE A 284 -10.14 -6.71 -12.84
CA ILE A 284 -11.10 -5.61 -12.74
C ILE A 284 -10.71 -4.58 -13.78
N LEU A 285 -11.63 -4.25 -14.69
CA LEU A 285 -11.42 -3.15 -15.64
C LEU A 285 -11.87 -1.85 -14.96
N THR A 286 -11.04 -0.82 -15.05
CA THR A 286 -11.35 0.51 -14.52
C THR A 286 -11.42 1.52 -15.65
N GLY A 287 -11.92 2.73 -15.39
CA GLY A 287 -11.71 3.88 -16.28
C GLY A 287 -12.24 3.77 -17.71
N MET A 288 -13.49 4.17 -17.91
CA MET A 288 -14.06 4.64 -19.16
C MET A 288 -13.79 6.14 -19.34
N ASP A 289 -13.78 6.59 -20.59
CA ASP A 289 -13.84 8.02 -20.88
C ASP A 289 -15.15 8.59 -20.33
N LEU A 290 -15.06 9.72 -19.62
CA LEU A 290 -16.25 10.42 -19.14
C LEU A 290 -17.17 10.68 -20.35
N PRO A 291 -18.48 10.41 -20.24
CA PRO A 291 -19.39 10.73 -21.33
C PRO A 291 -19.19 12.21 -21.69
N PRO A 292 -19.12 12.57 -22.99
CA PRO A 292 -19.02 13.97 -23.38
C PRO A 292 -20.18 14.70 -22.71
N ALA A 293 -19.87 15.81 -22.03
CA ALA A 293 -20.83 16.57 -21.22
C ALA A 293 -22.20 16.65 -21.92
N MET A 294 -23.21 16.02 -21.32
CA MET A 294 -24.59 16.06 -21.82
C MET A 294 -25.24 17.41 -21.54
#